data_AF-A0A8H7Q4T4-F1
#
_entry.id   AF-A0A8H7Q4T4-F1
#
_cell.length_a   1.000
_cell.length_b   1.000
_cell.length_c   1.000
_cell.angle_alpha   90.00
_cell.angle_beta   90.00
_cell.angle_gamma   90.00
#
_symmetry.space_group_name_H-M   'P 1'
#
loop_
_entity.id
_entity.type
_entity.pdbx_description
1 polymer ?
#
loop_
_entity_poly.entity_id
_entity_poly.type
_entity_poly.pdbx_seq_one_letter_code
_entity_poly.pdbx_strand_id
1 'polypeptide(L)'
;MKRNKILVIGRHNANKLELIKQLLSESQSALPKDANDDTPMIPWTIDTKYYTAEVDLWLDHIESDAEAAVKAFVEDENGVCEVVDGLVLVFRKDEPKSFEDLKLWSTFVEKCDPNVKIVIGTEGDLSETDKDAIEDWCLENMFVYVDAEEKVQKVDDDEFEDKVGIPLLLETLQANMWDGLVTKSSAQAPLDTNEARLQMLNLIDEEDGEFTDLPSGSEIKKMQQELFGAFDDPNDGLDHVFTKIQDLRDQGANLPDSERRKLAAKVALSFASYYNETEE
;
A
#
# COMPACT_ATOMS: atom_id res chain seq x y z
N MET A 1 17.85 0.87 -14.99
CA MET A 1 18.19 0.67 -13.56
C MET A 1 16.90 0.36 -12.82
N LYS A 2 16.94 -0.15 -11.59
CA LYS A 2 15.69 -0.38 -10.84
C LYS A 2 15.13 0.95 -10.36
N ARG A 3 13.80 1.12 -10.44
CA ARG A 3 13.09 2.28 -9.89
C ARG A 3 12.74 2.06 -8.43
N ASN A 4 13.78 2.05 -7.59
CA ASN A 4 13.71 1.65 -6.17
C ASN A 4 14.43 2.63 -5.24
N LYS A 5 14.54 3.91 -5.65
CA LYS A 5 15.17 4.96 -4.85
C LYS A 5 14.10 5.81 -4.16
N ILE A 6 14.38 6.18 -2.91
CA ILE A 6 13.58 7.11 -2.12
C ILE A 6 14.43 8.36 -1.92
N LEU A 7 14.06 9.47 -2.57
CA LEU A 7 14.72 10.75 -2.37
C LEU A 7 14.19 11.42 -1.11
N VAL A 8 15.06 11.66 -0.14
CA VAL A 8 14.79 12.35 1.12
C VAL A 8 15.50 13.70 1.09
N ILE A 9 14.72 14.77 0.93
CA ILE A 9 15.26 16.11 0.70
C ILE A 9 14.54 17.16 1.54
N GLY A 10 15.31 18.16 1.96
CA GLY A 10 14.87 19.26 2.81
C GLY A 10 16.07 20.16 3.11
N ARG A 11 15.88 21.27 3.80
CA ARG A 11 17.01 22.13 4.19
C ARG A 11 18.06 21.36 5.03
N HIS A 12 19.29 21.89 5.08
CA HIS A 12 20.40 21.24 5.78
C HIS A 12 20.10 20.98 7.28
N ASN A 13 19.30 21.83 7.92
CA ASN A 13 18.93 21.75 9.34
C ASN A 13 17.63 20.96 9.62
N ALA A 14 17.07 20.26 8.64
CA ALA A 14 15.80 19.52 8.78
C ALA A 14 15.95 18.12 9.42
N ASN A 15 17.09 17.82 10.05
CA ASN A 15 17.35 16.57 10.78
C ASN A 15 17.02 15.25 10.05
N LYS A 16 17.24 15.23 8.73
CA LYS A 16 16.93 14.07 7.88
C LYS A 16 17.59 12.78 8.38
N LEU A 17 18.84 12.82 8.86
CA LEU A 17 19.51 11.63 9.37
C LEU A 17 18.83 11.06 10.63
N GLU A 18 18.42 11.92 11.57
CA GLU A 18 17.72 11.46 12.77
C GLU A 18 16.34 10.90 12.41
N LEU A 19 15.65 11.51 11.44
CA LEU A 19 14.41 10.97 10.88
C LEU A 19 14.62 9.57 10.28
N ILE A 20 15.64 9.39 9.43
CA ILE A 20 15.96 8.08 8.84
C ILE A 20 16.31 7.06 9.91
N LYS A 21 17.06 7.45 10.93
CA LYS A 21 17.38 6.57 12.05
C LYS A 21 16.13 6.13 12.81
N GLN A 22 15.15 7.02 13.01
CA GLN A 22 13.85 6.66 13.60
C GLN A 22 13.07 5.71 12.69
N LEU A 23 12.98 5.99 11.40
CA LEU A 23 12.33 5.12 10.40
C LEU A 23 12.95 3.71 10.40
N LEU A 24 14.28 3.63 10.36
CA LEU A 24 14.99 2.35 10.37
C LEU A 24 14.74 1.61 11.68
N SER A 25 14.79 2.29 12.83
CA SER A 25 14.46 1.70 14.12
C SER A 25 13.03 1.15 14.17
N GLU A 26 12.04 1.88 13.65
CA GLU A 26 10.64 1.45 13.55
C GLU A 26 10.50 0.22 12.65
N SER A 27 11.26 0.17 11.55
CA SER A 27 11.33 -0.98 10.65
C SER A 27 12.20 -2.14 11.16
N GLN A 28 12.71 -2.08 12.40
CA GLN A 28 13.63 -3.06 12.98
C GLN A 28 14.93 -3.25 12.17
N SER A 29 15.32 -2.23 11.41
CA SER A 29 16.55 -2.18 10.62
C SER A 29 17.61 -1.34 11.32
N ALA A 30 18.89 -1.67 11.11
CA ALA A 30 19.99 -0.93 11.69
C ALA A 30 20.52 0.14 10.70
N LEU A 31 20.77 1.35 11.21
CA LEU A 31 21.53 2.36 10.48
C LEU A 31 22.98 1.86 10.27
N PRO A 32 23.59 2.04 9.07
CA PRO A 32 25.01 1.77 8.86
C PRO A 32 25.89 2.51 9.88
N LYS A 33 26.93 1.83 10.41
CA LYS A 33 27.75 2.34 11.53
C LYS A 33 28.52 3.62 11.22
N ASP A 34 28.79 3.83 9.94
CA ASP A 34 29.52 4.96 9.36
C ASP A 34 28.61 6.07 8.83
N ALA A 35 27.28 5.87 8.90
CA ALA A 35 26.33 6.88 8.46
C ALA A 35 26.39 8.13 9.34
N ASN A 36 26.37 9.28 8.69
CA ASN A 36 26.40 10.62 9.24
C ASN A 36 25.58 11.57 8.33
N ASP A 37 25.53 12.86 8.65
CA ASP A 37 24.70 13.83 7.92
C ASP A 37 25.13 14.03 6.46
N ASP A 38 26.39 13.70 6.12
CA ASP A 38 26.94 13.79 4.77
C ASP A 38 26.79 12.47 3.98
N THR A 39 26.12 11.46 4.55
CA THR A 39 25.94 10.17 3.88
C THR A 39 24.89 10.29 2.78
N PRO A 40 25.29 10.20 1.49
CA PRO A 40 24.38 10.51 0.38
C PRO A 40 23.34 9.41 0.14
N MET A 41 23.62 8.20 0.62
CA MET A 41 22.81 7.02 0.33
C MET A 41 22.92 5.99 1.43
N ILE A 42 21.76 5.50 1.89
CA ILE A 42 21.62 4.47 2.92
C ILE A 42 20.80 3.32 2.32
N PRO A 43 21.38 2.12 2.16
CA PRO A 43 20.63 0.96 1.70
C PRO A 43 19.64 0.52 2.78
N TRP A 44 18.43 0.13 2.38
CA TRP A 44 17.39 -0.35 3.27
C TRP A 44 16.63 -1.50 2.63
N THR A 45 16.47 -2.58 3.39
CA THR A 45 15.62 -3.71 2.99
C THR A 45 14.25 -3.52 3.62
N ILE A 46 13.25 -3.24 2.79
CA ILE A 46 11.85 -3.26 3.23
C ILE A 46 11.44 -4.72 3.37
N ASP A 47 11.05 -5.10 4.59
CA ASP A 47 10.64 -6.46 4.92
C ASP A 47 9.21 -6.45 5.51
N THR A 48 8.21 -6.72 4.67
CA THR A 48 6.80 -6.77 5.09
C THR A 48 6.31 -8.21 5.24
N LYS A 49 5.07 -8.42 5.69
CA LYS A 49 4.46 -9.77 5.64
C LYS A 49 4.22 -10.28 4.20
N TYR A 50 4.19 -9.40 3.21
CA TYR A 50 3.78 -9.72 1.84
C TYR A 50 4.94 -9.75 0.85
N TYR A 51 6.00 -8.98 1.08
CA TYR A 51 7.13 -8.88 0.16
C TYR A 51 8.41 -8.43 0.87
N THR A 52 9.55 -8.67 0.21
CA THR A 52 10.82 -8.02 0.49
C THR A 52 11.21 -7.12 -0.69
N ALA A 53 11.80 -5.95 -0.42
CA ALA A 53 12.37 -5.11 -1.47
C ALA A 53 13.66 -4.46 -1.00
N GLU A 54 14.66 -4.45 -1.86
CA GLU A 54 15.86 -3.65 -1.64
C GLU A 54 15.61 -2.24 -2.19
N VAL A 55 15.71 -1.24 -1.34
CA VAL A 55 15.59 0.18 -1.71
C VAL A 55 16.81 0.95 -1.22
N ASP A 56 17.09 2.09 -1.86
CA ASP A 56 18.13 2.99 -1.35
C ASP A 56 17.48 4.33 -0.97
N LEU A 57 17.72 4.77 0.25
CA LEU A 57 17.37 6.10 0.74
C LEU A 57 18.46 7.06 0.26
N TRP A 58 18.13 8.00 -0.63
CA TRP A 58 19.02 9.06 -1.09
C TRP A 58 18.80 10.30 -0.25
N LEU A 59 19.83 10.80 0.41
CA LEU A 59 19.75 11.96 1.28
C LEU A 59 20.45 13.13 0.60
N ASP A 60 19.73 14.24 0.45
CA ASP A 60 20.29 15.46 -0.10
C ASP A 60 19.64 16.71 0.53
N HIS A 61 20.23 17.88 0.32
CA HIS A 61 19.82 19.12 0.94
C HIS A 61 19.43 20.19 -0.07
N ILE A 62 18.39 20.95 0.29
CA ILE A 62 18.02 22.17 -0.42
C ILE A 62 18.97 23.26 0.06
N GLU A 63 19.78 23.75 -0.87
CA GLU A 63 20.65 24.91 -0.69
C GLU A 63 19.85 26.22 -0.61
N SER A 64 20.52 27.37 -0.66
CA SER A 64 19.86 28.68 -0.56
C SER A 64 18.89 28.98 -1.72
N ASP A 65 19.02 28.29 -2.85
CA ASP A 65 18.20 28.47 -4.05
C ASP A 65 17.43 27.17 -4.36
N ALA A 66 16.20 27.10 -3.89
CA ALA A 66 15.33 25.93 -4.05
C ALA A 66 14.90 25.70 -5.52
N GLU A 67 14.81 26.77 -6.32
CA GLU A 67 14.44 26.67 -7.74
C GLU A 67 15.60 26.06 -8.54
N ALA A 68 16.83 26.50 -8.29
CA ALA A 68 18.02 25.88 -8.87
C ALA A 68 18.18 24.43 -8.43
N ALA A 69 17.89 24.11 -7.16
CA ALA A 69 17.96 22.76 -6.63
C ALA A 69 17.00 21.83 -7.37
N VAL A 70 15.69 22.13 -7.41
CA VAL A 70 14.72 21.24 -8.10
C VAL A 70 15.07 21.08 -9.57
N LYS A 71 15.53 22.15 -10.24
CA LYS A 71 15.94 22.11 -11.64
C LYS A 71 17.05 21.10 -11.90
N ALA A 72 18.07 21.06 -11.03
CA ALA A 72 19.17 20.11 -11.16
C ALA A 72 18.70 18.65 -11.04
N PHE A 73 17.72 18.36 -10.17
CA PHE A 73 17.19 17.00 -10.01
C PHE A 73 16.33 16.55 -11.19
N VAL A 74 15.69 17.48 -11.90
CA VAL A 74 14.85 17.17 -13.06
C VAL A 74 15.62 17.20 -14.38
N GLU A 75 16.93 17.44 -14.40
CA GLU A 75 17.73 17.37 -15.63
C GLU A 75 17.85 15.91 -16.12
N ASP A 76 17.53 15.66 -17.40
CA ASP A 76 17.50 14.31 -17.97
C ASP A 76 18.87 13.62 -17.94
N GLU A 77 19.95 14.40 -18.02
CA GLU A 77 21.33 13.90 -17.98
C GLU A 77 21.67 13.21 -16.65
N ASN A 78 20.93 13.51 -15.57
CA ASN A 78 21.20 12.99 -14.24
C ASN A 78 20.47 11.67 -13.95
N GLY A 79 19.48 11.29 -14.78
CA GLY A 79 18.76 10.01 -14.68
C GLY A 79 17.95 9.80 -13.39
N VAL A 80 17.76 10.85 -12.56
CA VAL A 80 17.09 10.74 -11.26
C VAL A 80 15.65 10.24 -11.41
N CYS A 81 14.89 10.79 -12.35
CA CYS A 81 13.51 10.38 -12.58
C CYS A 81 13.37 8.89 -12.96
N GLU A 82 14.40 8.28 -13.54
CA GLU A 82 14.37 6.87 -13.96
C GLU A 82 14.50 5.89 -12.79
N VAL A 83 14.99 6.36 -11.64
CA VAL A 83 15.33 5.50 -10.50
C VAL A 83 14.55 5.84 -9.22
N VAL A 84 14.08 7.09 -9.09
CA VAL A 84 13.29 7.52 -7.93
C VAL A 84 11.81 7.14 -8.10
N ASP A 85 11.29 6.43 -7.10
CA ASP A 85 9.85 6.10 -6.99
C ASP A 85 9.23 6.54 -5.66
N GLY A 86 10.06 7.01 -4.71
CA GLY A 86 9.61 7.66 -3.49
C GLY A 86 10.22 9.05 -3.33
N LEU A 87 9.40 10.01 -2.92
CA LEU A 87 9.81 11.37 -2.59
C LEU A 87 9.35 11.69 -1.16
N VAL A 88 10.30 12.00 -0.28
CA VAL A 88 10.08 12.42 1.10
C VAL A 88 10.65 13.83 1.26
N LEU A 89 9.77 14.81 1.35
CA LEU A 89 10.11 16.21 1.54
C LEU A 89 10.08 16.56 3.03
N VAL A 90 11.20 16.99 3.59
CA VAL A 90 11.39 17.22 5.02
C VAL A 90 11.49 18.73 5.29
N PHE A 91 10.65 19.24 6.18
CA PHE A 91 10.70 20.63 6.64
C PHE A 91 10.75 20.72 8.17
N ARG A 92 11.12 21.88 8.69
CA ARG A 92 11.04 22.19 10.12
C ARG A 92 9.78 22.98 10.42
N LYS A 93 9.00 22.55 11.41
CA LYS A 93 7.76 23.22 11.83
C LYS A 93 8.03 24.61 12.41
N ASP A 94 9.17 24.77 13.07
CA ASP A 94 9.63 26.07 13.60
C ASP A 94 10.22 27.03 12.55
N GLU A 95 10.35 26.62 11.29
CA GLU A 95 10.89 27.42 10.19
C GLU A 95 9.95 27.40 8.96
N PRO A 96 8.92 28.27 8.89
CA PRO A 96 7.91 28.23 7.82
C PRO A 96 8.48 28.31 6.40
N LYS A 97 9.59 29.03 6.22
CA LYS A 97 10.28 29.13 4.92
C LYS A 97 10.88 27.80 4.46
N SER A 98 11.08 26.84 5.35
CA SER A 98 11.54 25.50 4.98
C SER A 98 10.44 24.71 4.25
N PHE A 99 9.16 24.93 4.58
CA PHE A 99 8.02 24.35 3.87
C PHE A 99 7.75 25.05 2.53
N GLU A 100 7.84 26.39 2.48
CA GLU A 100 7.62 27.13 1.22
C GLU A 100 8.57 26.69 0.11
N ASP A 101 9.83 26.41 0.44
CA ASP A 101 10.81 25.89 -0.52
C ASP A 101 10.41 24.51 -1.08
N LEU A 102 9.70 23.68 -0.29
CA LEU A 102 9.24 22.36 -0.73
C LEU A 102 8.17 22.45 -1.82
N LYS A 103 7.39 23.54 -1.87
CA LYS A 103 6.32 23.68 -2.87
C LYS A 103 6.85 23.70 -4.31
N LEU A 104 8.10 24.10 -4.50
CA LEU A 104 8.77 24.06 -5.82
C LEU A 104 9.02 22.63 -6.32
N TRP A 105 9.00 21.64 -5.41
CA TRP A 105 9.17 20.23 -5.77
C TRP A 105 7.97 19.63 -6.48
N SER A 106 6.85 20.35 -6.61
CA SER A 106 5.79 19.97 -7.55
C SER A 106 6.32 19.83 -8.99
N THR A 107 7.34 20.60 -9.38
CA THR A 107 8.01 20.42 -10.69
C THR A 107 8.70 19.06 -10.81
N PHE A 108 9.30 18.56 -9.73
CA PHE A 108 9.86 17.20 -9.72
C PHE A 108 8.76 16.15 -9.84
N VAL A 109 7.64 16.34 -9.13
CA VAL A 109 6.49 15.44 -9.21
C VAL A 109 5.89 15.40 -10.62
N GLU A 110 5.70 16.55 -11.27
CA GLU A 110 5.17 16.64 -12.63
C GLU A 110 6.06 15.93 -13.66
N LYS A 111 7.38 15.98 -13.48
CA LYS A 111 8.33 15.37 -14.42
C LYS A 111 8.60 13.90 -14.12
N CYS A 112 8.93 13.58 -12.88
CA CYS A 112 9.39 12.26 -12.49
C CYS A 112 8.25 11.33 -12.08
N ASP A 113 7.10 11.87 -11.64
CA ASP A 113 5.92 11.13 -11.17
C ASP A 113 6.24 9.91 -10.28
N PRO A 114 6.81 10.12 -9.08
CA PRO A 114 7.06 9.04 -8.12
C PRO A 114 5.74 8.51 -7.56
N ASN A 115 5.62 7.20 -7.35
CA ASN A 115 4.40 6.60 -6.77
C ASN A 115 4.16 7.03 -5.31
N VAL A 116 5.22 7.26 -4.54
CA VAL A 116 5.12 7.70 -3.14
C VAL A 116 5.53 9.14 -2.99
N LYS A 117 4.64 9.96 -2.41
CA LYS A 117 4.83 11.41 -2.19
C LYS A 117 4.49 11.72 -0.73
N ILE A 118 5.49 12.09 0.05
CA ILE A 118 5.34 12.35 1.49
C ILE A 118 5.95 13.71 1.82
N VAL A 119 5.23 14.52 2.59
CA VAL A 119 5.78 15.70 3.28
C VAL A 119 5.82 15.40 4.76
N ILE A 120 6.97 15.64 5.40
CA ILE A 120 7.17 15.39 6.82
C ILE A 120 7.66 16.62 7.56
N GLY A 121 6.91 17.02 8.58
CA GLY A 121 7.27 18.09 9.51
C GLY A 121 8.09 17.55 10.67
N THR A 122 9.21 18.19 10.97
CA THR A 122 10.10 17.86 12.09
C THR A 122 10.28 19.09 12.97
N GLU A 123 10.61 18.90 14.25
CA GLU A 123 11.01 19.95 15.20
C GLU A 123 10.06 21.17 15.35
N GLY A 124 9.53 21.35 16.56
CA GLY A 124 8.66 22.46 16.91
C GLY A 124 7.18 22.10 16.77
N ASP A 125 6.34 23.10 16.95
CA ASP A 125 4.88 22.95 16.94
C ASP A 125 4.29 23.90 15.88
N LEU A 126 3.29 23.42 15.16
CA LEU A 126 2.49 24.24 14.25
C LEU A 126 1.27 24.78 14.99
N SER A 127 0.82 25.97 14.60
CA SER A 127 -0.54 26.37 14.97
C SER A 127 -1.56 25.54 14.17
N GLU A 128 -2.78 25.39 14.68
CA GLU A 128 -3.86 24.70 13.94
C GLU A 128 -4.03 25.27 12.52
N THR A 129 -4.00 26.60 12.38
CA THR A 129 -4.11 27.27 11.08
C THR A 129 -2.95 26.90 10.13
N ASP A 130 -1.72 26.79 10.64
CA ASP A 130 -0.58 26.42 9.81
C ASP A 130 -0.64 24.93 9.43
N LYS A 131 -1.08 24.08 10.36
CA LYS A 131 -1.31 22.65 10.12
C LYS A 131 -2.36 22.44 9.03
N ASP A 132 -3.53 23.09 9.15
CA ASP A 132 -4.61 23.05 8.16
C ASP A 132 -4.10 23.47 6.77
N ALA A 133 -3.34 24.57 6.69
CA ALA A 133 -2.81 25.07 5.42
C ALA A 133 -1.80 24.10 4.77
N ILE A 134 -1.00 23.38 5.58
CA ILE A 134 -0.06 22.37 5.10
C ILE A 134 -0.82 21.13 4.63
N GLU A 135 -1.81 20.67 5.39
CA GLU A 135 -2.65 19.52 5.04
C GLU A 135 -3.45 19.77 3.76
N ASP A 136 -4.07 20.95 3.61
CA ASP A 136 -4.76 21.37 2.40
C ASP A 136 -3.82 21.32 1.19
N TRP A 137 -2.61 21.90 1.31
CA TRP A 137 -1.64 21.88 0.23
C TRP A 137 -1.19 20.45 -0.12
N CYS A 138 -0.95 19.60 0.89
CA CYS A 138 -0.57 18.21 0.67
C CYS A 138 -1.69 17.45 -0.05
N LEU A 139 -2.94 17.62 0.37
CA LEU A 139 -4.11 16.98 -0.24
C LEU A 139 -4.28 17.40 -1.70
N GLU A 140 -4.19 18.70 -2.00
CA GLU A 140 -4.28 19.25 -3.36
C GLU A 140 -3.19 18.70 -4.29
N ASN A 141 -2.00 18.41 -3.75
CA ASN A 141 -0.85 17.93 -4.51
C ASN A 141 -0.63 16.40 -4.38
N MET A 142 -1.57 15.68 -3.76
CA MET A 142 -1.52 14.22 -3.52
C MET A 142 -0.27 13.76 -2.74
N PHE A 143 0.15 14.57 -1.77
CA PHE A 143 1.13 14.18 -0.76
C PHE A 143 0.43 13.66 0.49
N VAL A 144 1.04 12.67 1.13
CA VAL A 144 0.72 12.31 2.52
C VAL A 144 1.48 13.25 3.44
N TYR A 145 0.78 13.98 4.30
CA TYR A 145 1.41 14.76 5.37
C TYR A 145 1.67 13.87 6.59
N VAL A 146 2.85 14.01 7.18
CA VAL A 146 3.26 13.33 8.42
C VAL A 146 3.87 14.34 9.38
N ASP A 147 3.35 14.45 10.60
CA ASP A 147 4.06 15.11 11.69
C ASP A 147 4.94 14.08 12.40
N ALA A 148 6.27 14.22 12.32
CA ALA A 148 7.22 13.24 12.85
C ALA A 148 7.08 12.98 14.36
N GLU A 149 6.63 13.99 15.12
CA GLU A 149 6.50 13.92 16.57
C GLU A 149 5.07 13.57 17.05
N GLU A 150 4.11 13.44 16.13
CA GLU A 150 2.73 13.08 16.44
C GLU A 150 2.65 11.65 16.99
N LYS A 151 1.80 11.50 18.01
CA LYS A 151 1.56 10.24 18.71
C LYS A 151 0.08 9.97 18.74
N VAL A 152 -0.26 8.69 18.65
CA VAL A 152 -1.64 8.23 18.72
C VAL A 152 -2.29 8.76 19.99
N GLN A 153 -3.40 9.46 19.83
CA GLN A 153 -4.25 9.87 20.94
C GLN A 153 -5.13 8.67 21.30
N LYS A 154 -4.98 8.15 22.53
CA LYS A 154 -5.85 7.07 23.00
C LYS A 154 -7.23 7.65 23.30
N VAL A 155 -8.19 7.39 22.42
CA VAL A 155 -9.56 7.89 22.58
C VAL A 155 -10.44 6.84 23.29
N ASP A 156 -10.37 5.56 22.90
CA ASP A 156 -11.04 4.43 23.57
C ASP A 156 -10.40 3.07 23.16
N ASP A 157 -10.48 2.03 24.01
CA ASP A 157 -9.83 0.72 23.79
C ASP A 157 -10.41 -0.09 22.60
N ASP A 158 -11.58 0.29 22.07
CA ASP A 158 -12.32 -0.44 21.02
C ASP A 158 -12.22 0.21 19.62
N GLU A 159 -11.54 1.34 19.47
CA GLU A 159 -11.41 2.05 18.19
C GLU A 159 -10.08 1.70 17.50
N PHE A 160 -10.14 1.46 16.18
CA PHE A 160 -8.91 1.25 15.40
C PHE A 160 -8.10 2.54 15.41
N GLU A 161 -6.96 2.51 16.07
CA GLU A 161 -6.02 3.63 16.12
C GLU A 161 -5.31 3.79 14.77
N ASP A 162 -5.58 4.89 14.07
CA ASP A 162 -4.83 5.25 12.87
C ASP A 162 -3.36 5.48 13.24
N LYS A 163 -2.45 5.02 12.37
CA LYS A 163 -1.02 5.27 12.52
C LYS A 163 -0.74 6.74 12.28
N VAL A 164 0.09 7.33 13.14
CA VAL A 164 0.60 8.70 13.01
C VAL A 164 2.12 8.72 13.19
N GLY A 165 2.77 9.81 12.79
CA GLY A 165 4.22 9.97 12.90
C GLY A 165 5.04 8.93 12.14
N ILE A 166 6.15 8.47 12.73
CA ILE A 166 7.07 7.51 12.10
C ILE A 166 6.38 6.20 11.66
N PRO A 167 5.45 5.61 12.42
CA PRO A 167 4.64 4.48 11.96
C PRO A 167 3.87 4.73 10.65
N LEU A 168 3.32 5.94 10.45
CA LEU A 168 2.60 6.31 9.22
C LEU A 168 3.56 6.47 8.04
N LEU A 169 4.73 7.10 8.27
CA LEU A 169 5.80 7.19 7.27
C LEU A 169 6.22 5.78 6.81
N LEU A 170 6.46 4.87 7.76
CA LEU A 170 6.85 3.50 7.48
C LEU A 170 5.76 2.76 6.68
N GLU A 171 4.50 2.84 7.11
CA GLU A 171 3.39 2.19 6.42
C GLU A 171 3.24 2.68 4.98
N THR A 172 3.34 3.98 4.76
CA THR A 172 3.21 4.58 3.41
C THR A 172 4.34 4.10 2.49
N LEU A 173 5.58 4.03 2.98
CA LEU A 173 6.71 3.49 2.21
C LEU A 173 6.56 1.98 1.95
N GLN A 174 6.03 1.23 2.93
CA GLN A 174 5.79 -0.21 2.81
C GLN A 174 4.60 -0.54 1.89
N ALA A 175 3.66 0.38 1.69
CA ALA A 175 2.50 0.19 0.82
C ALA A 175 2.85 0.28 -0.67
N ASN A 176 4.04 0.78 -1.02
CA ASN A 176 4.44 0.92 -2.42
C ASN A 176 4.87 -0.40 -3.08
N MET A 177 4.70 -0.46 -4.40
CA MET A 177 5.13 -1.57 -5.26
C MET A 177 6.50 -1.27 -5.86
N TRP A 178 7.55 -1.35 -5.04
CA TRP A 178 8.93 -1.09 -5.44
C TRP A 178 9.44 -1.99 -6.57
N ASP A 179 10.18 -1.42 -7.51
CA ASP A 179 10.80 -2.20 -8.58
C ASP A 179 11.81 -3.22 -8.03
N GLY A 180 11.61 -4.48 -8.43
CA GLY A 180 12.40 -5.61 -7.96
C GLY A 180 12.02 -6.10 -6.56
N LEU A 181 10.84 -5.75 -6.05
CA LEU A 181 10.24 -6.44 -4.91
C LEU A 181 10.08 -7.94 -5.21
N VAL A 182 10.22 -8.76 -4.17
CA VAL A 182 10.02 -10.20 -4.21
C VAL A 182 8.88 -10.52 -3.26
N THR A 183 7.76 -11.01 -3.80
CA THR A 183 6.62 -11.43 -2.98
C THR A 183 7.05 -12.57 -2.08
N LYS A 184 6.77 -12.45 -0.78
CA LYS A 184 6.84 -13.57 0.13
C LYS A 184 5.63 -14.44 -0.20
N SER A 185 5.86 -15.51 -0.94
CA SER A 185 4.94 -16.63 -0.87
C SER A 185 4.89 -17.02 0.60
N SER A 186 3.76 -16.83 1.28
CA SER A 186 3.41 -17.79 2.33
C SER A 186 3.68 -19.15 1.72
N ALA A 187 4.43 -20.02 2.38
CA ALA A 187 4.64 -21.37 1.88
C ALA A 187 3.26 -22.01 1.57
N GLN A 188 2.89 -22.00 0.29
CA GLN A 188 1.75 -22.59 -0.43
C GLN A 188 1.86 -22.00 -1.85
N ALA A 189 2.82 -22.50 -2.62
CA ALA A 189 2.65 -23.50 -3.69
C ALA A 189 1.97 -22.88 -4.93
N PRO A 190 2.45 -23.18 -6.16
CA PRO A 190 1.69 -22.84 -7.36
C PRO A 190 0.28 -23.39 -7.17
N LEU A 191 -0.72 -22.56 -7.44
CA LEU A 191 -2.14 -22.87 -7.26
C LEU A 191 -2.53 -24.05 -8.18
N ASP A 192 -2.20 -25.27 -7.75
CA ASP A 192 -2.89 -26.46 -8.18
C ASP A 192 -4.32 -26.33 -7.66
N THR A 193 -5.28 -26.44 -8.58
CA THR A 193 -6.74 -26.27 -8.41
C THR A 193 -7.36 -27.00 -7.21
N ASN A 194 -6.63 -27.94 -6.59
CA ASN A 194 -7.06 -28.68 -5.42
C ASN A 194 -6.82 -27.94 -4.10
N GLU A 195 -5.82 -27.06 -3.99
CA GLU A 195 -5.49 -26.38 -2.72
C GLU A 195 -6.29 -25.09 -2.50
N ALA A 196 -6.63 -24.32 -3.54
CA ALA A 196 -7.60 -23.22 -3.42
C ALA A 196 -8.98 -23.73 -2.93
N ARG A 197 -9.34 -24.94 -3.38
CA ARG A 197 -10.52 -25.67 -2.90
C ARG A 197 -10.41 -25.97 -1.40
N LEU A 198 -9.22 -26.33 -0.92
CA LEU A 198 -8.90 -26.61 0.49
C LEU A 198 -8.77 -25.34 1.36
N GLN A 199 -8.28 -24.22 0.81
CA GLN A 199 -8.20 -22.94 1.53
C GLN A 199 -9.56 -22.25 1.68
N MET A 200 -10.43 -22.28 0.66
CA MET A 200 -11.83 -21.88 0.83
C MET A 200 -12.55 -22.77 1.85
N LEU A 201 -12.18 -24.05 1.91
CA LEU A 201 -12.64 -25.03 2.90
C LEU A 201 -12.17 -24.66 4.32
N ASN A 202 -10.92 -24.21 4.48
CA ASN A 202 -10.37 -23.82 5.78
C ASN A 202 -10.98 -22.53 6.35
N LEU A 203 -11.48 -21.61 5.52
CA LEU A 203 -12.22 -20.43 5.96
C LEU A 203 -13.63 -20.77 6.51
N ILE A 204 -14.09 -22.01 6.35
CA ILE A 204 -15.38 -22.51 6.84
C ILE A 204 -15.20 -23.27 8.18
N ASP A 205 -13.96 -23.51 8.61
CA ASP A 205 -13.60 -24.46 9.68
C ASP A 205 -13.52 -23.84 11.09
N GLU A 206 -13.86 -22.55 11.26
CA GLU A 206 -13.79 -21.88 12.58
C GLU A 206 -15.02 -22.11 13.49
N GLU A 207 -16.04 -22.86 13.06
CA GLU A 207 -17.16 -23.26 13.93
C GLU A 207 -17.42 -24.78 13.89
N ASP A 208 -16.80 -25.52 14.83
CA ASP A 208 -17.20 -26.80 15.46
C ASP A 208 -18.35 -27.64 14.84
N GLY A 209 -18.25 -27.95 13.54
CA GLY A 209 -19.24 -28.77 12.85
C GLY A 209 -18.61 -29.59 11.74
N GLU A 210 -18.49 -30.89 11.97
CA GLU A 210 -18.01 -31.91 11.03
C GLU A 210 -18.66 -31.75 9.64
N PHE A 211 -17.99 -31.03 8.72
CA PHE A 211 -18.52 -30.70 7.39
C PHE A 211 -18.39 -31.91 6.46
N THR A 212 -19.30 -32.85 6.61
CA THR A 212 -19.33 -34.12 5.84
C THR A 212 -20.00 -33.99 4.47
N ASP A 213 -20.45 -32.80 4.05
CA ASP A 213 -21.32 -32.64 2.87
C ASP A 213 -20.89 -31.52 1.91
N LEU A 214 -19.66 -31.64 1.40
CA LEU A 214 -19.13 -30.78 0.32
C LEU A 214 -19.86 -31.02 -1.02
N PRO A 215 -20.12 -29.96 -1.82
CA PRO A 215 -20.60 -30.14 -3.17
C PRO A 215 -19.55 -30.87 -4.02
N SER A 216 -20.03 -31.84 -4.78
CA SER A 216 -19.25 -32.58 -5.77
C SER A 216 -18.78 -31.67 -6.92
N GLY A 217 -17.72 -32.08 -7.63
CA GLY A 217 -17.27 -31.35 -8.83
C GLY A 217 -18.36 -31.21 -9.91
N SER A 218 -19.25 -32.20 -10.03
CA SER A 218 -20.44 -32.13 -10.89
C SER A 218 -21.43 -31.05 -10.46
N GLU A 219 -21.63 -30.87 -9.15
CA GLU A 219 -22.50 -29.83 -8.63
C GLU A 219 -21.93 -28.42 -8.84
N ILE A 220 -20.60 -28.28 -8.71
CA ILE A 220 -19.88 -27.03 -8.96
C ILE A 220 -20.00 -26.64 -10.44
N LYS A 221 -19.72 -27.56 -11.36
CA LYS A 221 -19.84 -27.30 -12.81
C LYS A 221 -21.26 -26.95 -13.23
N LYS A 222 -22.26 -27.59 -12.63
CA LYS A 222 -23.66 -27.26 -12.89
C LYS A 222 -23.99 -25.84 -12.43
N MET A 223 -23.54 -25.44 -11.24
CA MET A 223 -23.73 -24.07 -10.72
C MET A 223 -23.00 -23.03 -11.57
N GLN A 224 -21.76 -23.34 -11.99
CA GLN A 224 -20.98 -22.48 -12.87
C GLN A 224 -21.69 -22.25 -14.20
N GLN A 225 -22.23 -23.31 -14.82
CA GLN A 225 -23.01 -23.19 -16.04
C GLN A 225 -24.32 -22.41 -15.83
N GLU A 226 -24.97 -22.56 -14.68
CA GLU A 226 -26.20 -21.83 -14.34
C GLU A 226 -25.95 -20.33 -14.08
N LEU A 227 -24.78 -19.95 -13.56
CA LEU A 227 -24.41 -18.55 -13.32
C LEU A 227 -23.81 -17.90 -14.57
N PHE A 228 -22.78 -18.53 -15.14
CA PHE A 228 -21.92 -17.93 -16.17
C PHE A 228 -22.15 -18.49 -17.58
N GLY A 229 -23.03 -19.48 -17.78
CA GLY A 229 -23.25 -20.09 -19.10
C GLY A 229 -23.79 -19.12 -20.17
N ALA A 230 -24.30 -17.96 -19.75
CA ALA A 230 -24.73 -16.87 -20.63
C ALA A 230 -23.90 -15.59 -20.45
N PHE A 231 -22.78 -15.65 -19.73
CA PHE A 231 -21.97 -14.47 -19.38
C PHE A 231 -21.39 -13.76 -20.60
N ASP A 232 -21.02 -14.53 -21.63
CA ASP A 232 -20.45 -14.00 -22.87
C ASP A 232 -21.49 -13.29 -23.76
N ASP A 233 -22.78 -13.24 -23.38
CA ASP A 233 -23.77 -12.42 -24.08
C ASP A 233 -23.52 -10.93 -23.82
N PRO A 234 -23.14 -10.14 -24.84
CA PRO A 234 -22.76 -8.74 -24.66
C PRO A 234 -23.91 -7.82 -24.24
N ASN A 235 -25.17 -8.27 -24.31
CA ASN A 235 -26.32 -7.46 -23.93
C ASN A 235 -26.80 -7.75 -22.50
N ASP A 236 -26.85 -9.02 -22.10
CA ASP A 236 -27.57 -9.44 -20.89
C ASP A 236 -26.74 -10.34 -19.93
N GLY A 237 -25.47 -10.61 -20.23
CA GLY A 237 -24.65 -11.58 -19.51
C GLY A 237 -24.44 -11.27 -18.02
N LEU A 238 -24.19 -10.00 -17.68
CA LEU A 238 -24.03 -9.56 -16.29
C LEU A 238 -25.37 -9.52 -15.53
N ASP A 239 -26.43 -9.03 -16.17
CA ASP A 239 -27.77 -8.96 -15.57
C ASP A 239 -28.31 -10.37 -15.26
N HIS A 240 -27.97 -11.35 -16.09
CA HIS A 240 -28.26 -12.75 -15.84
C HIS A 240 -27.57 -13.25 -14.55
N VAL A 241 -26.27 -12.98 -14.37
CA VAL A 241 -25.54 -13.38 -13.16
C VAL A 241 -26.16 -12.73 -11.91
N PHE A 242 -26.44 -11.43 -11.94
CA PHE A 242 -27.02 -10.73 -10.79
C PHE A 242 -28.41 -11.27 -10.43
N THR A 243 -29.25 -11.53 -11.43
CA THR A 243 -30.58 -12.13 -11.23
C THR A 243 -30.44 -13.51 -10.56
N LYS A 244 -29.51 -14.35 -11.03
CA LYS A 244 -29.29 -15.69 -10.47
C LYS A 244 -28.74 -15.64 -9.05
N ILE A 245 -27.84 -14.72 -8.72
CA ILE A 245 -27.35 -14.54 -7.34
C ILE A 245 -28.48 -14.09 -6.41
N GLN A 246 -29.34 -13.19 -6.86
CA GLN A 246 -30.50 -12.75 -6.09
C GLN A 246 -31.45 -13.92 -5.82
N ASP A 247 -31.77 -14.72 -6.85
CA ASP A 247 -32.60 -15.92 -6.70
C ASP A 247 -32.00 -16.93 -5.71
N LEU A 248 -30.68 -17.14 -5.77
CA LEU A 248 -29.95 -18.05 -4.87
C LEU A 248 -29.91 -17.53 -3.42
N ARG A 249 -29.80 -16.21 -3.25
CA ARG A 249 -29.87 -15.55 -1.94
C ARG A 249 -31.25 -15.73 -1.31
N ASP A 250 -32.32 -15.52 -2.09
CA ASP A 250 -33.70 -15.65 -1.62
C ASP A 250 -34.06 -17.12 -1.30
N GLN A 251 -33.54 -18.06 -2.09
CA GLN A 251 -33.60 -19.49 -1.77
C GLN A 251 -32.86 -19.78 -0.46
N GLY A 252 -31.63 -19.30 -0.30
CA GLY A 252 -30.80 -19.52 0.88
C GLY A 252 -31.40 -18.98 2.18
N ALA A 253 -32.16 -17.88 2.12
CA ALA A 253 -32.82 -17.29 3.29
C ALA A 253 -33.83 -18.24 3.96
N ASN A 254 -34.44 -19.14 3.18
CA ASN A 254 -35.46 -20.09 3.65
C ASN A 254 -34.89 -21.48 4.01
N LEU A 255 -33.58 -21.70 3.81
CA LEU A 255 -32.93 -22.98 4.09
C LEU A 255 -32.41 -23.07 5.53
N PRO A 256 -32.38 -24.27 6.13
CA PRO A 256 -31.63 -24.55 7.36
C PRO A 256 -30.15 -24.19 7.21
N ASP A 257 -29.48 -23.91 8.33
CA ASP A 257 -28.09 -23.43 8.35
C ASP A 257 -27.11 -24.33 7.56
N SER A 258 -27.19 -25.66 7.75
CA SER A 258 -26.36 -26.62 7.02
C SER A 258 -26.56 -26.56 5.49
N GLU A 259 -27.80 -26.49 5.02
CA GLU A 259 -28.12 -26.41 3.59
C GLU A 259 -27.75 -25.04 3.00
N ARG A 260 -27.88 -23.97 3.80
CA ARG A 260 -27.46 -22.61 3.44
C ARG A 260 -25.95 -22.53 3.27
N ARG A 261 -25.19 -23.12 4.19
CA ARG A 261 -23.71 -23.22 4.12
C ARG A 261 -23.30 -24.01 2.86
N LYS A 262 -23.95 -25.14 2.57
CA LYS A 262 -23.70 -25.93 1.35
C LYS A 262 -23.97 -25.15 0.06
N LEU A 263 -25.06 -24.38 0.02
CA LEU A 263 -25.40 -23.52 -1.12
C LEU A 263 -24.36 -22.41 -1.31
N ALA A 264 -23.95 -21.75 -0.23
CA ALA A 264 -22.90 -20.71 -0.27
C ALA A 264 -21.57 -21.27 -0.77
N ALA A 265 -21.15 -22.44 -0.27
CA ALA A 265 -19.94 -23.13 -0.74
C ALA A 265 -20.01 -23.47 -2.23
N LYS A 266 -21.18 -23.93 -2.71
CA LYS A 266 -21.39 -24.25 -4.14
C LYS A 266 -21.28 -23.02 -5.04
N VAL A 267 -21.82 -21.87 -4.60
CA VAL A 267 -21.69 -20.59 -5.32
C VAL A 267 -20.24 -20.14 -5.32
N ALA A 268 -19.58 -20.05 -4.17
CA ALA A 268 -18.19 -19.60 -4.07
C ALA A 268 -17.23 -20.43 -4.94
N LEU A 269 -17.36 -21.76 -4.89
CA LEU A 269 -16.53 -22.66 -5.69
C LEU A 269 -16.80 -22.56 -7.20
N SER A 270 -18.02 -22.18 -7.60
CA SER A 270 -18.33 -21.97 -9.02
C SER A 270 -17.71 -20.69 -9.59
N PHE A 271 -17.62 -19.62 -8.77
CA PHE A 271 -16.89 -18.40 -9.14
C PHE A 271 -15.40 -18.69 -9.30
N ALA A 272 -14.80 -19.38 -8.32
CA ALA A 272 -13.39 -19.77 -8.39
C ALA A 272 -13.08 -20.64 -9.62
N SER A 273 -13.96 -21.59 -9.95
CA SER A 273 -13.81 -22.44 -11.13
C SER A 273 -13.87 -21.64 -12.44
N TYR A 274 -14.75 -20.64 -12.53
CA TYR A 274 -14.91 -19.81 -13.74
C TYR A 274 -13.68 -18.96 -14.04
N TYR A 275 -13.14 -18.24 -13.04
CA TYR A 275 -11.97 -17.38 -13.25
C TYR A 275 -10.71 -18.17 -13.63
N ASN A 276 -10.55 -19.38 -13.10
CA ASN A 276 -9.42 -20.23 -13.45
C ASN A 276 -9.51 -20.77 -14.89
N GLU A 277 -10.71 -20.95 -15.46
CA GLU A 277 -10.87 -21.38 -16.86
C GLU A 277 -10.64 -20.24 -17.87
N THR A 278 -10.70 -18.98 -17.44
CA THR A 278 -10.48 -17.81 -18.31
C THR A 278 -9.03 -17.34 -18.38
N GLU A 279 -8.14 -17.87 -17.54
CA GLU A 279 -6.70 -17.51 -17.51
C GLU A 279 -5.78 -18.48 -18.29
N GLU A 280 -6.31 -19.58 -18.84
CA GLU A 280 -5.62 -20.49 -19.80
C GLU A 280 -5.86 -20.10 -21.27
#